data_AF-A0A1E5RU29-F1
#
_entry.id   AF-A0A1E5RU29-F1
#
_cell.length_a   1.000
_cell.length_b   1.000
_cell.length_c   1.000
_cell.angle_alpha   90.00
_cell.angle_beta   90.00
_cell.angle_gamma   90.00
#
_symmetry.space_group_name_H-M   'P 1'
#
loop_
_entity.id
_entity.type
_entity.pdbx_description
1 polymer ?
#
loop_
_entity_poly.entity_id
_entity_poly.type
_entity_poly.pdbx_seq_one_letter_code
_entity_poly.pdbx_strand_id
1 'polypeptide(L)'
;MSDINYEDVMRDEDSSSEVMPPIDEPNTESIELQPTNDNSENGPNIEDEYAAFMNSDNGESGGENDVDLVNIDANEQSINTFVLLQGEEWIVDLRNEQQIHINIKEGICELFGVELANNTEFMFNNQEKMCFLAVEPCKIEYRSNKILLKPFPECVVVHDPNVIALYAFSLQLLQKRMRGVRGPRCLIIGDKTSGKSSIAKTLLSYTAKMMGPPSTPLFVNLDPTKGIFTLPGTLSATVINDNLQPESAIWGESLTSSTHPLVPTFEPIVKNFGFEEITQYNYDYYKQLVDDLVNDTTIIMNNYQEINQTGMFVDTSTFKFKQDDPIKEEIKEDLPKDDIENVDVAIKQEDSETGFSNAPEISNDLLKKEEDDDYAMKSSGQESEYEDDEEDEYEPKRSEPLVENDNSNTNELIELPYDVNFINEIADKFEIDHIFDICNVDGQSSINNYLSDRVKALSSVVKRAFIYPIAQNQSISSLSLSDTYKRFAQRAAIRAYFYGGTPKFTLSPYTVTVRYEDVHIFTHNPEKCGDLIKIENITKEILQYGILAVTNSDNKEKDSNKILQSGVLGYVLVLSVIDAANKQLIKILSPTMGDLPKKAMILTEYKYYE
;
A
#
# COMPACT_ATOMS: atom_id res chain seq x y z
N MET A 1 -7.95 38.89 -39.89
CA MET A 1 -9.14 38.52 -40.69
C MET A 1 -9.49 37.12 -40.27
N SER A 2 -10.58 36.81 -39.59
CA SER A 2 -11.67 37.60 -38.99
C SER A 2 -12.45 36.60 -38.15
N ASP A 3 -12.90 37.08 -36.99
CA ASP A 3 -13.69 36.37 -35.98
C ASP A 3 -14.96 35.72 -36.55
N ILE A 4 -15.35 34.57 -36.01
CA ILE A 4 -16.71 34.01 -36.16
C ILE A 4 -17.39 34.12 -34.80
N ASN A 5 -18.45 34.92 -34.78
CA ASN A 5 -19.22 35.36 -33.62
C ASN A 5 -20.43 34.43 -33.43
N TYR A 6 -20.70 34.04 -32.19
CA TYR A 6 -21.64 33.00 -31.77
C TYR A 6 -23.00 33.61 -31.33
N GLU A 7 -23.73 34.29 -32.22
CA GLU A 7 -25.01 34.93 -31.86
C GLU A 7 -26.20 34.71 -32.82
N ASP A 8 -26.09 33.87 -33.87
CA ASP A 8 -27.13 33.78 -34.92
C ASP A 8 -28.03 32.53 -34.87
N VAL A 9 -28.48 32.06 -33.70
CA VAL A 9 -29.58 31.06 -33.66
C VAL A 9 -30.53 31.26 -32.47
N MET A 10 -31.07 32.47 -32.32
CA MET A 10 -32.27 32.69 -31.50
C MET A 10 -33.10 33.83 -32.09
N ARG A 11 -34.04 33.52 -33.01
CA ARG A 11 -35.32 34.24 -33.18
C ARG A 11 -36.21 33.63 -34.27
N ASP A 12 -37.51 33.74 -33.97
CA ASP A 12 -38.73 33.55 -34.78
C ASP A 12 -39.24 32.10 -34.84
N GLU A 13 -40.19 31.68 -34.00
CA GLU A 13 -41.61 32.06 -33.80
C GLU A 13 -42.60 31.21 -34.65
N ASP A 14 -43.54 30.63 -33.89
CA ASP A 14 -44.96 30.43 -34.17
C ASP A 14 -45.53 29.23 -34.95
N SER A 15 -46.13 28.36 -34.12
CA SER A 15 -47.58 28.03 -34.13
C SER A 15 -48.09 26.90 -35.04
N SER A 16 -48.48 25.80 -34.40
CA SER A 16 -49.69 25.04 -34.78
C SER A 16 -50.23 24.29 -33.56
N SER A 17 -51.46 24.65 -33.20
CA SER A 17 -52.26 24.14 -32.08
C SER A 17 -52.82 22.74 -32.36
N GLU A 18 -52.54 21.78 -31.47
CA GLU A 18 -53.38 20.60 -31.26
C GLU A 18 -53.71 20.45 -29.77
N VAL A 19 -54.99 20.19 -29.52
CA VAL A 19 -55.65 20.20 -28.21
C VAL A 19 -55.47 18.83 -27.55
N MET A 20 -54.86 18.77 -26.36
CA MET A 20 -54.84 17.57 -25.50
C MET A 20 -55.97 17.63 -24.45
N PRO A 21 -56.58 16.48 -24.08
CA PRO A 21 -57.63 16.40 -23.06
C PRO A 21 -57.04 16.47 -21.63
N PRO A 22 -57.85 16.77 -20.60
CA PRO A 22 -57.36 17.03 -19.25
C PRO A 22 -56.86 15.74 -18.58
N ILE A 23 -55.79 15.89 -17.80
CA ILE A 23 -55.18 14.86 -16.94
C ILE A 23 -55.97 14.83 -15.62
N ASP A 24 -56.48 13.66 -15.25
CA ASP A 24 -57.12 13.40 -13.96
C ASP A 24 -56.09 13.41 -12.82
N GLU A 25 -56.42 14.11 -11.72
CA GLU A 25 -55.67 14.12 -10.46
C GLU A 25 -55.71 12.72 -9.79
N PRO A 26 -54.60 12.20 -9.23
CA PRO A 26 -54.66 10.99 -8.44
C PRO A 26 -55.17 11.29 -7.03
N ASN A 27 -56.23 10.56 -6.66
CA ASN A 27 -56.83 10.54 -5.32
C ASN A 27 -55.79 10.29 -4.21
N THR A 28 -55.83 11.14 -3.19
CA THR A 28 -55.26 10.88 -1.87
C THR A 28 -56.11 9.87 -1.12
N GLU A 29 -55.72 8.59 -1.11
CA GLU A 29 -56.16 7.63 -0.10
C GLU A 29 -54.99 7.30 0.84
N SER A 30 -55.16 7.68 2.09
CA SER A 30 -54.32 7.31 3.22
C SER A 30 -54.45 5.81 3.51
N ILE A 31 -53.38 5.05 3.26
CA ILE A 31 -53.30 3.64 3.65
C ILE A 31 -52.75 3.58 5.09
N GLU A 32 -53.62 3.21 6.03
CA GLU A 32 -53.24 2.79 7.38
C GLU A 32 -52.43 1.49 7.29
N LEU A 33 -51.18 1.52 7.78
CA LEU A 33 -50.36 0.33 7.97
C LEU A 33 -50.90 -0.46 9.18
N GLN A 34 -51.52 -1.61 8.93
CA GLN A 34 -51.72 -2.63 9.95
C GLN A 34 -50.46 -3.51 10.07
N PRO A 35 -50.09 -3.94 11.29
CA PRO A 35 -48.90 -4.76 11.50
C PRO A 35 -49.19 -6.22 11.10
N THR A 36 -48.54 -6.70 10.05
CA THR A 36 -48.51 -8.13 9.74
C THR A 36 -47.42 -8.79 10.57
N ASN A 37 -47.85 -9.58 11.55
CA ASN A 37 -47.03 -10.62 12.19
C ASN A 37 -46.73 -11.69 11.14
N ASP A 38 -45.54 -11.66 10.53
CA ASP A 38 -44.96 -12.82 9.86
C ASP A 38 -43.59 -13.13 10.47
N ASN A 39 -43.61 -14.12 11.38
CA ASN A 39 -42.43 -14.88 11.73
C ASN A 39 -42.16 -15.86 10.58
N SER A 40 -41.34 -15.46 9.62
CA SER A 40 -40.64 -16.39 8.73
C SER A 40 -39.16 -16.02 8.73
N GLU A 41 -38.39 -16.74 9.54
CA GLU A 41 -36.94 -16.87 9.37
C GLU A 41 -36.68 -17.50 8.00
N ASN A 42 -36.24 -16.68 7.04
CA ASN A 42 -35.40 -17.01 5.89
C ASN A 42 -35.27 -15.74 5.05
N GLY A 43 -34.16 -15.02 5.20
CA GLY A 43 -33.76 -14.00 4.22
C GLY A 43 -33.51 -14.66 2.86
N PRO A 44 -33.50 -13.89 1.75
CA PRO A 44 -33.15 -14.45 0.44
C PRO A 44 -31.80 -15.17 0.54
N ASN A 45 -31.74 -16.40 0.05
CA ASN A 45 -30.53 -17.20 0.09
C ASN A 45 -29.47 -16.52 -0.80
N ILE A 46 -28.31 -16.19 -0.24
CA ILE A 46 -27.23 -15.51 -0.95
C ILE A 46 -26.81 -16.30 -2.20
N GLU A 47 -26.86 -17.64 -2.16
CA GLU A 47 -26.61 -18.50 -3.32
C GLU A 47 -27.63 -18.27 -4.46
N ASP A 48 -28.88 -17.93 -4.14
CA ASP A 48 -29.90 -17.61 -5.13
C ASP A 48 -29.65 -16.24 -5.79
N GLU A 49 -29.03 -15.28 -5.10
CA GLU A 49 -28.64 -13.98 -5.69
C GLU A 49 -27.47 -14.14 -6.68
N TYR A 50 -26.43 -14.89 -6.31
CA TYR A 50 -25.33 -15.24 -7.21
C TYR A 50 -25.83 -16.01 -8.44
N ALA A 51 -26.73 -16.99 -8.24
CA ALA A 51 -27.30 -17.77 -9.32
C ALA A 51 -28.25 -16.94 -10.21
N ALA A 52 -29.06 -16.04 -9.64
CA ALA A 52 -29.97 -15.19 -10.41
C ALA A 52 -29.21 -14.23 -11.32
N PHE A 53 -28.11 -13.64 -10.84
CA PHE A 53 -27.28 -12.74 -11.65
C PHE A 53 -26.54 -13.51 -12.76
N MET A 54 -25.94 -14.66 -12.44
CA MET A 54 -25.29 -15.53 -13.45
C MET A 54 -26.22 -15.96 -14.58
N ASN A 55 -27.50 -16.20 -14.27
CA ASN A 55 -28.49 -16.70 -15.22
C ASN A 55 -29.28 -15.59 -15.95
N SER A 56 -29.05 -14.32 -15.63
CA SER A 56 -29.81 -13.19 -16.21
C SER A 56 -29.60 -12.99 -17.72
N ASP A 57 -28.55 -13.61 -18.28
CA ASP A 57 -28.19 -13.58 -19.71
C ASP A 57 -28.70 -14.76 -20.56
N ASN A 58 -29.36 -15.76 -19.96
CA ASN A 58 -29.84 -16.92 -20.72
C ASN A 58 -31.15 -16.60 -21.46
N GLY A 59 -31.04 -15.77 -22.50
CA GLY A 59 -32.06 -15.63 -23.53
C GLY A 59 -32.33 -16.98 -24.21
N GLU A 60 -33.63 -17.29 -24.34
CA GLU A 60 -34.20 -18.53 -24.90
C GLU A 60 -33.34 -19.26 -25.95
N SER A 61 -32.60 -20.29 -25.50
CA SER A 61 -32.37 -21.53 -26.26
C SER A 61 -31.83 -22.59 -25.32
N GLY A 62 -32.77 -23.33 -24.70
CA GLY A 62 -32.45 -24.53 -23.96
C GLY A 62 -31.98 -25.65 -24.89
N GLY A 63 -30.84 -26.22 -24.56
CA GLY A 63 -30.41 -27.55 -24.95
C GLY A 63 -29.70 -28.19 -23.77
N GLU A 64 -30.40 -29.05 -23.02
CA GLU A 64 -29.77 -29.92 -22.03
C GLU A 64 -28.69 -30.78 -22.73
N ASN A 65 -27.50 -30.83 -22.11
CA ASN A 65 -26.26 -31.53 -22.49
C ASN A 65 -25.11 -30.62 -22.99
N ASP A 66 -24.73 -29.60 -22.21
CA ASP A 66 -23.35 -29.13 -22.26
C ASP A 66 -22.58 -29.80 -21.12
N VAL A 67 -21.77 -30.78 -21.50
CA VAL A 67 -20.61 -31.25 -20.73
C VAL A 67 -19.85 -30.01 -20.26
N ASP A 68 -19.36 -29.96 -19.02
CA ASP A 68 -18.50 -28.89 -18.49
C ASP A 68 -17.28 -28.70 -19.41
N LEU A 69 -17.45 -27.94 -20.49
CA LEU A 69 -16.41 -27.52 -21.39
C LEU A 69 -15.68 -26.44 -20.61
N VAL A 70 -14.56 -26.82 -19.99
CA VAL A 70 -13.62 -25.84 -19.43
C VAL A 70 -13.33 -24.87 -20.55
N ASN A 71 -13.77 -23.62 -20.38
CA ASN A 71 -13.59 -22.60 -21.39
C ASN A 71 -12.11 -22.24 -21.37
N ILE A 72 -11.38 -22.74 -22.36
CA ILE A 72 -9.93 -22.69 -22.43
C ILE A 72 -9.54 -21.59 -23.43
N ASP A 73 -8.65 -20.69 -23.03
CA ASP A 73 -8.14 -19.65 -23.92
C ASP A 73 -7.16 -20.21 -24.97
N ALA A 74 -6.70 -19.37 -25.90
CA ALA A 74 -5.76 -19.77 -26.94
C ALA A 74 -4.40 -20.29 -26.41
N ASN A 75 -4.11 -20.14 -25.11
CA ASN A 75 -2.89 -20.58 -24.44
C ASN A 75 -3.12 -21.77 -23.49
N GLU A 76 -4.23 -22.49 -23.64
CA GLU A 76 -4.59 -23.63 -22.79
C GLU A 76 -4.89 -23.27 -21.31
N GLN A 77 -5.16 -22.00 -21.01
CA GLN A 77 -5.52 -21.55 -19.65
C GLN A 77 -7.03 -21.60 -19.43
N SER A 78 -7.46 -22.07 -18.25
CA SER A 78 -8.88 -22.04 -17.88
C SER A 78 -9.34 -20.60 -17.63
N ILE A 79 -10.42 -20.22 -18.32
CA ILE A 79 -11.15 -18.99 -18.07
C ILE A 79 -12.14 -19.28 -16.95
N ASN A 80 -11.99 -18.55 -15.84
CA ASN A 80 -12.83 -18.66 -14.67
C ASN A 80 -13.80 -17.48 -14.67
N THR A 81 -15.08 -17.75 -14.47
CA THR A 81 -16.13 -16.71 -14.40
C THR A 81 -16.78 -16.79 -13.03
N PHE A 82 -16.96 -15.64 -12.38
CA PHE A 82 -17.69 -15.54 -11.13
C PHE A 82 -18.40 -14.19 -11.01
N VAL A 83 -19.29 -14.07 -10.04
CA VAL A 83 -20.00 -12.83 -9.72
C VAL A 83 -19.49 -12.30 -8.39
N LEU A 84 -19.23 -10.99 -8.35
CA LEU A 84 -18.88 -10.26 -7.15
C LEU A 84 -20.05 -9.32 -6.82
N LEU A 85 -20.67 -9.47 -5.65
CA LEU A 85 -21.86 -8.68 -5.29
C LEU A 85 -21.48 -7.25 -4.88
N GLN A 86 -22.47 -6.37 -4.86
CA GLN A 86 -22.28 -4.98 -4.48
C GLN A 86 -21.68 -4.85 -3.07
N GLY A 87 -20.61 -4.07 -2.95
CA GLY A 87 -19.90 -3.83 -1.70
C GLY A 87 -18.93 -4.94 -1.29
N GLU A 88 -18.78 -5.98 -2.10
CA GLU A 88 -17.76 -7.01 -1.89
C GLU A 88 -16.42 -6.61 -2.50
N GLU A 89 -15.35 -7.02 -1.83
CA GLU A 89 -13.98 -6.83 -2.29
C GLU A 89 -13.34 -8.17 -2.63
N TRP A 90 -12.86 -8.32 -3.86
CA TRP A 90 -12.04 -9.46 -4.28
C TRP A 90 -10.56 -9.13 -4.13
N ILE A 91 -9.90 -9.83 -3.20
CA ILE A 91 -8.48 -9.65 -2.89
C ILE A 91 -7.63 -10.64 -3.69
N VAL A 92 -6.80 -10.12 -4.58
CA VAL A 92 -5.89 -10.93 -5.38
C VAL A 92 -4.45 -10.73 -4.91
N ASP A 93 -3.86 -11.83 -4.43
CA ASP A 93 -2.44 -11.92 -4.09
C ASP A 93 -1.77 -12.90 -5.07
N LEU A 94 -0.72 -12.42 -5.73
CA LEU A 94 -0.05 -13.14 -6.81
C LEU A 94 1.30 -13.68 -6.33
N ARG A 95 1.71 -14.82 -6.86
CA ARG A 95 3.06 -15.34 -6.62
C ARG A 95 4.07 -14.64 -7.54
N ASN A 96 5.35 -14.79 -7.24
CA ASN A 96 6.41 -14.31 -8.13
C ASN A 96 6.23 -14.85 -9.55
N GLU A 97 6.37 -13.95 -10.53
CA GLU A 97 6.21 -14.22 -11.98
C GLU A 97 4.81 -14.74 -12.37
N GLN A 98 3.83 -14.61 -11.47
CA GLN A 98 2.44 -14.86 -11.80
C GLN A 98 1.83 -13.65 -12.50
N GLN A 99 1.02 -13.93 -13.52
CA GLN A 99 0.26 -12.95 -14.27
C GLN A 99 -1.20 -13.38 -14.26
N ILE A 100 -2.08 -12.42 -14.04
CA ILE A 100 -3.52 -12.60 -14.13
C ILE A 100 -4.07 -11.61 -15.15
N HIS A 101 -4.93 -12.10 -16.03
CA HIS A 101 -5.71 -11.25 -16.91
C HIS A 101 -7.15 -11.25 -16.40
N ILE A 102 -7.74 -10.06 -16.30
CA ILE A 102 -9.06 -9.84 -15.75
C ILE A 102 -9.87 -9.05 -16.79
N ASN A 103 -11.11 -9.44 -16.98
CA ASN A 103 -12.08 -8.78 -17.84
C ASN A 103 -13.40 -8.64 -17.09
N ILE A 104 -13.85 -7.41 -16.88
CA ILE A 104 -15.16 -7.12 -16.31
C ILE A 104 -16.17 -7.17 -17.46
N LYS A 105 -17.12 -8.10 -17.42
CA LYS A 105 -18.16 -8.19 -18.46
C LYS A 105 -19.28 -7.21 -18.22
N GLU A 106 -19.72 -7.15 -16.97
CA GLU A 106 -20.90 -6.40 -16.53
C GLU A 106 -20.65 -5.85 -15.13
N GLY A 107 -21.35 -4.76 -14.79
CA GLY A 107 -21.23 -4.06 -13.50
C GLY A 107 -20.20 -2.93 -13.51
N ILE A 108 -19.89 -2.44 -12.30
CA ILE A 108 -18.90 -1.39 -12.04
C ILE A 108 -17.91 -1.93 -11.01
N CYS A 109 -16.68 -2.19 -11.45
CA CYS A 109 -15.59 -2.66 -10.61
C CYS A 109 -14.49 -1.61 -10.50
N GLU A 110 -13.96 -1.40 -9.30
CA GLU A 110 -12.88 -0.47 -9.02
C GLU A 110 -11.64 -1.16 -8.45
N LEU A 111 -10.46 -0.74 -8.88
CA LEU A 111 -9.18 -1.07 -8.24
C LEU A 111 -8.60 0.21 -7.61
N PHE A 112 -8.62 0.29 -6.28
CA PHE A 112 -8.20 1.50 -5.53
C PHE A 112 -8.85 2.80 -6.05
N GLY A 113 -10.17 2.76 -6.27
CA GLY A 113 -10.97 3.87 -6.78
C GLY A 113 -10.87 4.13 -8.29
N VAL A 114 -10.00 3.41 -9.01
CA VAL A 114 -9.91 3.46 -10.48
C VAL A 114 -10.92 2.51 -11.07
N GLU A 115 -11.83 3.02 -11.90
CA GLU A 115 -12.83 2.18 -12.59
C GLU A 115 -12.19 1.31 -13.67
N LEU A 116 -12.60 0.05 -13.73
CA LEU A 116 -12.21 -0.87 -14.77
C LEU A 116 -13.26 -0.88 -15.88
N ALA A 117 -12.85 -0.52 -17.09
CA ALA A 117 -13.74 -0.47 -18.24
C ALA A 117 -14.22 -1.88 -18.64
N ASN A 118 -15.53 -2.02 -18.85
CA ASN A 118 -16.12 -3.29 -19.27
C ASN A 118 -15.59 -3.75 -20.63
N ASN A 119 -15.48 -5.06 -20.81
CA ASN A 119 -14.97 -5.73 -22.01
C ASN A 119 -13.53 -5.32 -22.39
N THR A 120 -12.77 -4.76 -21.45
CA THR A 120 -11.35 -4.47 -21.59
C THR A 120 -10.54 -5.50 -20.80
N GLU A 121 -9.59 -6.16 -21.47
CA GLU A 121 -8.67 -7.06 -20.78
C GLU A 121 -7.57 -6.25 -20.07
N PHE A 122 -7.45 -6.42 -18.76
CA PHE A 122 -6.38 -5.87 -17.92
C PHE A 122 -5.43 -6.99 -17.52
N MET A 123 -4.13 -6.73 -17.54
CA MET A 123 -3.09 -7.66 -17.13
C MET A 123 -2.36 -7.14 -15.91
N PHE A 124 -2.41 -7.91 -14.84
CA PHE A 124 -1.72 -7.60 -13.59
C PHE A 124 -0.61 -8.62 -13.29
N ASN A 125 0.42 -8.16 -12.59
CA ASN A 125 1.57 -8.95 -12.15
C ASN A 125 1.70 -8.85 -10.61
N ASN A 126 2.62 -9.59 -10.00
CA ASN A 126 2.88 -9.58 -8.54
C ASN A 126 3.45 -8.26 -7.96
N GLN A 127 3.09 -7.11 -8.49
CA GLN A 127 3.67 -5.81 -8.14
C GLN A 127 3.01 -5.24 -6.89
N GLU A 128 1.70 -5.41 -6.78
CA GLU A 128 0.92 -5.05 -5.62
C GLU A 128 -0.18 -6.09 -5.33
N LYS A 129 -0.65 -6.15 -4.09
CA LYS A 129 -1.78 -6.96 -3.68
C LYS A 129 -3.00 -6.16 -4.06
N MET A 130 -3.84 -6.72 -4.93
CA MET A 130 -4.93 -5.98 -5.54
C MET A 130 -6.21 -6.18 -4.75
N CYS A 131 -7.00 -5.12 -4.65
CA CYS A 131 -8.31 -5.13 -4.02
C CYS A 131 -9.34 -4.60 -5.03
N PHE A 132 -10.11 -5.51 -5.61
CA PHE A 132 -11.16 -5.18 -6.58
C PHE A 132 -12.48 -5.01 -5.85
N LEU A 133 -13.04 -3.81 -5.84
CA LEU A 133 -14.32 -3.49 -5.22
C LEU A 133 -15.43 -3.53 -6.27
N ALA A 134 -16.52 -4.26 -6.00
CA ALA A 134 -17.75 -4.17 -6.79
C ALA A 134 -18.62 -3.01 -6.27
N VAL A 135 -18.65 -1.89 -6.99
CA VAL A 135 -19.55 -0.76 -6.68
C VAL A 135 -20.99 -1.11 -7.07
N GLU A 136 -21.14 -1.83 -8.17
CA GLU A 136 -22.35 -2.54 -8.59
C GLU A 136 -22.00 -4.03 -8.76
N PRO A 137 -22.97 -4.95 -8.71
CA PRO A 137 -22.70 -6.37 -8.93
C PRO A 137 -21.97 -6.60 -10.26
N CYS A 138 -20.84 -7.31 -10.20
CA CYS A 138 -19.93 -7.47 -11.33
C CYS A 138 -19.85 -8.93 -11.77
N LYS A 139 -19.93 -9.17 -13.09
CA LYS A 139 -19.57 -10.44 -13.71
C LYS A 139 -18.12 -10.37 -14.17
N ILE A 140 -17.24 -11.13 -13.52
CA ILE A 140 -15.79 -11.05 -13.71
C ILE A 140 -15.29 -12.34 -14.35
N GLU A 141 -14.57 -12.20 -15.46
CA GLU A 141 -13.78 -13.26 -16.06
C GLU A 141 -12.30 -13.05 -15.74
N TYR A 142 -11.60 -14.13 -15.35
CA TYR A 142 -10.16 -14.09 -15.21
C TYR A 142 -9.46 -15.35 -15.70
N ARG A 143 -8.21 -15.17 -16.13
CA ARG A 143 -7.27 -16.24 -16.47
C ARG A 143 -5.93 -15.96 -15.80
N SER A 144 -5.26 -17.00 -15.32
CA SER A 144 -3.98 -16.87 -14.63
C SER A 144 -3.03 -17.95 -15.10
N ASN A 145 -1.75 -17.60 -15.25
CA ASN A 145 -0.71 -18.56 -15.65
C ASN A 145 -0.30 -19.53 -14.53
N LYS A 146 -0.72 -19.27 -13.28
CA LYS A 146 -0.52 -20.13 -12.11
C LYS A 146 -1.81 -20.18 -11.28
N ILE A 147 -1.96 -21.20 -10.42
CA ILE A 147 -3.09 -21.29 -9.48
C ILE A 147 -3.00 -20.12 -8.49
N LEU A 148 -4.13 -19.47 -8.17
CA LEU A 148 -4.18 -18.40 -7.17
C LEU A 148 -3.82 -18.91 -5.77
N LEU A 149 -3.30 -18.01 -4.91
CA LEU A 149 -3.00 -18.36 -3.52
C LEU A 149 -4.26 -18.68 -2.71
N LYS A 150 -5.33 -17.93 -2.97
CA LYS A 150 -6.67 -18.14 -2.40
C LYS A 150 -7.69 -18.17 -3.55
N PRO A 151 -8.36 -19.31 -3.80
CA PRO A 151 -9.40 -19.37 -4.82
C PRO A 151 -10.66 -18.62 -4.36
N PHE A 152 -11.52 -18.27 -5.30
CA PHE A 152 -12.87 -17.82 -4.98
C PHE A 152 -13.66 -18.97 -4.32
N PRO A 153 -14.49 -18.71 -3.29
CA PRO A 153 -14.85 -17.42 -2.69
C PRO A 153 -13.96 -16.99 -1.50
N GLU A 154 -12.95 -17.77 -1.11
CA GLU A 154 -12.12 -17.49 0.09
C GLU A 154 -11.32 -16.17 0.03
N CYS A 155 -11.17 -15.61 -1.16
CA CYS A 155 -10.52 -14.33 -1.42
C CYS A 155 -11.47 -13.12 -1.42
N VAL A 156 -12.74 -13.33 -1.12
CA VAL A 156 -13.75 -12.26 -1.04
C VAL A 156 -13.89 -11.76 0.39
N VAL A 157 -13.94 -10.45 0.54
CA VAL A 157 -14.27 -9.76 1.78
C VAL A 157 -15.65 -9.14 1.61
N VAL A 158 -16.55 -9.51 2.51
CA VAL A 158 -17.94 -9.05 2.49
C VAL A 158 -18.10 -7.96 3.55
N HIS A 159 -18.75 -6.85 3.17
CA HIS A 159 -19.11 -5.73 4.07
C HIS A 159 -17.93 -5.10 4.83
N ASP A 160 -16.84 -4.71 4.15
CA ASP A 160 -15.80 -3.92 4.80
C ASP A 160 -16.34 -2.51 5.15
N PRO A 161 -16.42 -2.14 6.45
CA PRO A 161 -16.89 -0.81 6.86
C PRO A 161 -16.00 0.32 6.34
N ASN A 162 -14.74 0.05 6.02
CA ASN A 162 -13.81 1.02 5.47
C ASN A 162 -14.22 1.50 4.07
N VAL A 163 -14.86 0.65 3.26
CA VAL A 163 -15.36 1.05 1.94
C VAL A 163 -16.35 2.21 2.07
N ILE A 164 -17.35 2.05 2.95
CA ILE A 164 -18.36 3.08 3.21
C ILE A 164 -17.71 4.33 3.82
N ALA A 165 -16.77 4.15 4.75
CA ALA A 165 -16.06 5.26 5.39
C ALA A 165 -15.25 6.09 4.37
N LEU A 166 -14.48 5.45 3.50
CA LEU A 166 -13.67 6.11 2.47
C LEU A 166 -14.54 6.88 1.47
N TYR A 167 -15.67 6.30 1.06
CA TYR A 167 -16.63 7.00 0.21
C TYR A 167 -17.22 8.23 0.91
N ALA A 168 -17.63 8.08 2.19
CA ALA A 168 -18.15 9.20 2.99
C ALA A 168 -17.12 10.32 3.19
N PHE A 169 -15.85 9.98 3.45
CA PHE A 169 -14.78 10.96 3.53
C PHE A 169 -14.60 11.69 2.19
N SER A 170 -14.60 10.98 1.07
CA SER A 170 -14.46 11.57 -0.25
C SER A 170 -15.56 12.61 -0.55
N LEU A 171 -16.81 12.33 -0.17
CA LEU A 171 -17.91 13.29 -0.26
C LEU A 171 -17.72 14.51 0.64
N GLN A 172 -17.23 14.34 1.87
CA GLN A 172 -16.93 15.47 2.77
C GLN A 172 -15.83 16.37 2.20
N LEU A 173 -14.77 15.76 1.65
CA LEU A 173 -13.68 16.48 1.00
C LEU A 173 -14.18 17.25 -0.24
N LEU A 174 -15.06 16.63 -1.05
CA LEU A 174 -15.70 17.29 -2.19
C LEU A 174 -16.54 18.49 -1.76
N GLN A 175 -17.37 18.37 -0.70
CA GLN A 175 -18.15 19.49 -0.16
C GLN A 175 -17.26 20.66 0.27
N LYS A 176 -16.08 20.38 0.84
CA LYS A 176 -15.11 21.42 1.20
C LYS A 176 -14.53 22.12 -0.04
N ARG A 177 -14.18 21.37 -1.10
CA ARG A 177 -13.69 21.94 -2.37
C ARG A 177 -14.72 22.86 -3.01
N MET A 178 -15.99 22.44 -3.02
CA MET A 178 -17.11 23.22 -3.59
C MET A 178 -17.35 24.58 -2.89
N ARG A 179 -16.84 24.78 -1.67
CA ARG A 179 -16.89 26.09 -0.99
C ARG A 179 -15.88 27.11 -1.55
N GLY A 180 -14.93 26.67 -2.39
CA GLY A 180 -14.09 27.53 -3.25
C GLY A 180 -12.97 28.33 -2.56
N VAL A 181 -12.73 28.15 -1.26
CA VAL A 181 -11.70 28.91 -0.52
C VAL A 181 -10.32 28.28 -0.70
N ARG A 182 -10.15 27.06 -0.22
CA ARG A 182 -8.91 26.27 -0.21
C ARG A 182 -9.30 24.81 -0.12
N GLY A 183 -8.69 23.98 -0.96
CA GLY A 183 -8.92 22.55 -0.96
C GLY A 183 -8.46 21.89 0.34
N PRO A 184 -9.00 20.71 0.66
CA PRO A 184 -8.53 19.92 1.79
C PRO A 184 -7.06 19.52 1.61
N ARG A 185 -6.29 19.58 2.68
CA ARG A 185 -4.91 19.07 2.72
C ARG A 185 -4.86 17.90 3.66
N CYS A 186 -4.67 16.73 3.09
CA CYS A 186 -4.83 15.45 3.76
C CYS A 186 -3.47 14.80 3.99
N LEU A 187 -3.22 14.32 5.20
CA LEU A 187 -2.04 13.52 5.55
C LEU A 187 -2.47 12.10 5.88
N ILE A 188 -1.82 11.12 5.28
CA ILE A 188 -2.07 9.70 5.53
C ILE A 188 -0.94 9.14 6.39
N ILE A 189 -1.29 8.71 7.60
CA ILE A 189 -0.37 8.13 8.58
C ILE A 189 -0.86 6.75 9.02
N GLY A 190 0.00 6.02 9.72
CA GLY A 190 -0.37 4.71 10.24
C GLY A 190 0.81 3.77 10.35
N ASP A 191 0.51 2.53 10.67
CA ASP A 191 1.50 1.50 10.99
C ASP A 191 2.27 1.03 9.74
N LYS A 192 3.37 0.30 9.94
CA LYS A 192 4.03 -0.42 8.85
C LYS A 192 3.00 -1.39 8.27
N THR A 193 2.89 -1.46 6.94
CA THR A 193 1.97 -2.37 6.21
C THR A 193 0.47 -2.16 6.42
N SER A 194 0.03 -1.03 6.99
CA SER A 194 -1.40 -0.79 7.29
C SER A 194 -2.30 -0.47 6.08
N GLY A 195 -1.73 -0.24 4.89
CA GLY A 195 -2.50 0.15 3.70
C GLY A 195 -2.57 1.66 3.42
N LYS A 196 -1.69 2.46 4.04
CA LYS A 196 -1.58 3.92 3.82
C LYS A 196 -1.67 4.32 2.34
N SER A 197 -0.80 3.74 1.51
CA SER A 197 -0.73 4.08 0.08
C SER A 197 -1.97 3.60 -0.69
N SER A 198 -2.61 2.51 -0.28
CA SER A 198 -3.88 2.05 -0.88
C SER A 198 -5.00 3.06 -0.62
N ILE A 199 -5.13 3.54 0.62
CA ILE A 199 -6.09 4.59 0.96
C ILE A 199 -5.76 5.90 0.26
N ALA A 200 -4.47 6.27 0.20
CA ALA A 200 -4.04 7.46 -0.53
C ALA A 200 -4.41 7.36 -2.02
N LYS A 201 -4.16 6.22 -2.68
CA LYS A 201 -4.54 5.94 -4.07
C LYS A 201 -6.06 6.02 -4.25
N THR A 202 -6.85 5.41 -3.37
CA THR A 202 -8.33 5.45 -3.43
C THR A 202 -8.89 6.86 -3.29
N LEU A 203 -8.48 7.63 -2.27
CA LEU A 203 -8.95 9.00 -2.06
C LEU A 203 -8.52 9.94 -3.20
N LEU A 204 -7.32 9.71 -3.75
CA LEU A 204 -6.79 10.44 -4.89
C LEU A 204 -7.59 10.13 -6.17
N SER A 205 -7.85 8.84 -6.46
CA SER A 205 -8.69 8.40 -7.58
C SER A 205 -10.11 8.96 -7.49
N TYR A 206 -10.74 8.91 -6.32
CA TYR A 206 -12.07 9.51 -6.12
C TYR A 206 -12.04 11.02 -6.32
N THR A 207 -10.99 11.69 -5.87
CA THR A 207 -10.85 13.12 -6.12
C THR A 207 -10.72 13.42 -7.62
N ALA A 208 -9.93 12.64 -8.36
CA ALA A 208 -9.78 12.81 -9.81
C ALA A 208 -11.07 12.50 -10.59
N LYS A 209 -11.83 11.48 -10.15
CA LYS A 209 -13.08 11.02 -10.80
C LYS A 209 -14.29 11.91 -10.53
N MET A 210 -14.45 12.41 -9.30
CA MET A 210 -15.68 13.08 -8.86
C MET A 210 -15.96 14.37 -9.65
N MET A 211 -17.16 14.47 -10.22
CA MET A 211 -17.58 15.61 -11.04
C MET A 211 -17.57 16.94 -10.24
N GLY A 212 -16.84 17.93 -10.76
CA GLY A 212 -16.65 19.27 -10.18
C GLY A 212 -15.79 20.17 -11.09
N PRO A 213 -15.31 21.35 -10.63
CA PRO A 213 -14.26 22.09 -11.34
C PRO A 213 -13.07 21.15 -11.63
N PRO A 214 -12.24 21.43 -12.66
CA PRO A 214 -11.18 20.50 -13.04
C PRO A 214 -10.36 20.12 -11.80
N SER A 215 -10.41 18.82 -11.48
CA SER A 215 -9.95 18.29 -10.21
C SER A 215 -8.51 17.87 -10.40
N THR A 216 -7.60 18.76 -10.01
CA THR A 216 -6.16 18.55 -10.15
C THR A 216 -5.49 18.46 -8.78
N PRO A 217 -5.75 17.39 -7.97
CA PRO A 217 -5.13 17.28 -6.67
C PRO A 217 -3.62 17.13 -6.79
N LEU A 218 -2.90 17.69 -5.82
CA LEU A 218 -1.47 17.46 -5.68
C LEU A 218 -1.24 16.23 -4.79
N PHE A 219 -0.58 15.20 -5.32
CA PHE A 219 -0.14 14.05 -4.53
C PHE A 219 1.32 14.22 -4.13
N VAL A 220 1.65 13.97 -2.87
CA VAL A 220 3.00 14.03 -2.32
C VAL A 220 3.35 12.70 -1.68
N ASN A 221 4.42 12.06 -2.15
CA ASN A 221 4.97 10.85 -1.56
C ASN A 221 6.20 11.20 -0.72
N LEU A 222 6.11 11.00 0.60
CA LEU A 222 7.23 11.14 1.54
C LEU A 222 7.85 9.80 1.95
N ASP A 223 7.41 8.69 1.34
CA ASP A 223 7.96 7.36 1.56
C ASP A 223 8.97 7.00 0.45
N PRO A 224 10.29 7.11 0.70
CA PRO A 224 11.30 6.81 -0.31
C PRO A 224 11.32 5.33 -0.69
N THR A 225 10.74 4.44 0.12
CA THR A 225 10.74 3.00 -0.18
C THR A 225 9.84 2.64 -1.36
N LYS A 226 8.92 3.54 -1.74
CA LYS A 226 7.95 3.38 -2.83
C LYS A 226 8.27 4.32 -3.99
N GLY A 227 8.42 3.77 -5.19
CA GLY A 227 8.55 4.56 -6.41
C GLY A 227 7.20 4.90 -7.01
N ILE A 228 6.53 5.95 -6.52
CA ILE A 228 5.23 6.39 -7.06
C ILE A 228 5.47 7.49 -8.11
N PHE A 229 5.00 7.27 -9.35
CA PHE A 229 5.28 8.05 -10.57
C PHE A 229 6.77 8.14 -10.98
N THR A 230 7.67 7.52 -10.23
CA THR A 230 9.12 7.56 -10.44
C THR A 230 9.79 6.33 -9.80
N LEU A 231 11.12 6.34 -9.69
CA LEU A 231 11.92 5.30 -9.06
C LEU A 231 11.83 5.33 -7.52
N PRO A 232 12.06 4.18 -6.85
CA PRO A 232 12.26 4.17 -5.39
C PRO A 232 13.55 4.92 -5.02
N GLY A 233 13.68 5.28 -3.75
CA GLY A 233 14.74 6.15 -3.24
C GLY A 233 14.47 7.63 -3.43
N THR A 234 13.20 8.02 -3.62
CA THR A 234 12.82 9.39 -3.97
C THR A 234 11.64 9.89 -3.16
N LEU A 235 11.62 11.20 -2.93
CA LEU A 235 10.40 11.89 -2.49
C LEU A 235 9.85 12.62 -3.71
N SER A 236 8.53 12.61 -3.88
CA SER A 236 7.92 13.18 -5.08
C SER A 236 6.66 13.99 -4.80
N ALA A 237 6.40 14.98 -5.65
CA ALA A 237 5.13 15.69 -5.72
C ALA A 237 4.62 15.70 -7.16
N THR A 238 3.39 15.27 -7.38
CA THR A 238 2.82 15.05 -8.71
C THR A 238 1.42 15.65 -8.77
N VAL A 239 1.16 16.46 -9.79
CA VAL A 239 -0.19 16.96 -10.08
C VAL A 239 -0.95 15.87 -10.83
N ILE A 240 -2.10 15.47 -10.30
CA ILE A 240 -2.94 14.44 -10.91
C ILE A 240 -4.05 15.14 -11.68
N ASN A 241 -3.96 15.17 -13.00
CA ASN A 241 -4.89 15.87 -13.88
C ASN A 241 -5.75 14.91 -14.73
N ASP A 242 -5.60 13.60 -14.52
CA ASP A 242 -6.27 12.54 -15.26
C ASP A 242 -6.27 11.26 -14.40
N ASN A 243 -7.00 10.24 -14.84
CA ASN A 243 -7.16 8.98 -14.11
C ASN A 243 -5.84 8.24 -13.93
N LEU A 244 -5.66 7.64 -12.75
CA LEU A 244 -4.54 6.76 -12.48
C LEU A 244 -4.64 5.48 -13.34
N GLN A 245 -3.50 4.87 -13.62
CA GLN A 245 -3.43 3.65 -14.42
C GLN A 245 -3.54 2.41 -13.51
N PRO A 246 -4.56 1.54 -13.70
CA PRO A 246 -4.77 0.40 -12.80
C PRO A 246 -3.66 -0.65 -12.93
N GLU A 247 -3.13 -0.88 -14.14
CA GLU A 247 -2.11 -1.90 -14.43
C GLU A 247 -0.68 -1.47 -14.01
N SER A 248 -0.47 -0.20 -13.68
CA SER A 248 0.87 0.36 -13.44
C SER A 248 1.30 0.25 -11.98
N ALA A 249 2.46 -0.38 -11.74
CA ALA A 249 3.11 -0.44 -10.42
C ALA A 249 3.36 0.93 -9.77
N ILE A 250 3.52 1.96 -10.59
CA ILE A 250 3.90 3.31 -10.17
C ILE A 250 2.73 4.30 -10.27
N TRP A 251 1.50 3.78 -10.40
CA TRP A 251 0.21 4.50 -10.49
C TRP A 251 -0.01 5.29 -11.78
N GLY A 252 1.04 5.52 -12.56
CA GLY A 252 0.98 6.20 -13.84
C GLY A 252 2.37 6.44 -14.39
N GLU A 253 2.47 6.61 -15.70
CA GLU A 253 3.75 6.84 -16.36
C GLU A 253 4.08 8.34 -16.43
N SER A 254 5.38 8.68 -16.39
CA SER A 254 5.84 10.03 -16.69
C SER A 254 5.77 10.33 -18.18
N LEU A 255 5.87 11.60 -18.58
CA LEU A 255 5.92 12.01 -20.00
C LEU A 255 6.89 11.16 -20.84
N THR A 256 6.41 10.70 -22.01
CA THR A 256 7.19 9.91 -22.95
C THR A 256 7.36 10.66 -24.28
N SER A 257 8.32 10.25 -25.10
CA SER A 257 8.58 10.90 -26.40
C SER A 257 7.45 10.75 -27.43
N SER A 258 6.55 9.79 -27.22
CA SER A 258 5.39 9.54 -28.07
C SER A 258 4.11 9.84 -27.31
N THR A 259 3.29 10.75 -27.81
CA THR A 259 1.94 10.97 -27.26
C THR A 259 1.06 9.80 -27.66
N HIS A 260 0.83 8.84 -26.77
CA HIS A 260 -0.30 7.94 -26.91
C HIS A 260 -1.53 8.67 -26.34
N PRO A 261 -2.51 9.09 -27.17
CA PRO A 261 -3.58 9.99 -26.74
C PRO A 261 -4.53 9.38 -25.70
N LEU A 262 -4.43 8.08 -25.43
CA LEU A 262 -5.28 7.35 -24.48
C LEU A 262 -4.55 6.99 -23.18
N VAL A 263 -3.31 7.43 -22.99
CA VAL A 263 -2.54 7.13 -21.77
C VAL A 263 -2.30 8.40 -20.98
N PRO A 264 -2.89 8.52 -19.79
CA PRO A 264 -2.55 9.57 -18.85
C PRO A 264 -1.06 9.55 -18.51
N THR A 265 -0.39 10.69 -18.66
CA THR A 265 1.01 10.87 -18.27
C THR A 265 1.12 11.97 -17.23
N PHE A 266 2.01 11.78 -16.25
CA PHE A 266 2.16 12.68 -15.12
C PHE A 266 3.54 13.35 -15.10
N GLU A 267 3.64 14.50 -14.44
CA GLU A 267 4.88 15.27 -14.30
C GLU A 267 5.28 15.36 -12.82
N PRO A 268 6.07 14.39 -12.31
CA PRO A 268 6.52 14.42 -10.92
C PRO A 268 7.71 15.37 -10.73
N ILE A 269 7.66 16.19 -9.68
CA ILE A 269 8.85 16.81 -9.09
C ILE A 269 9.50 15.78 -8.17
N VAL A 270 10.79 15.52 -8.35
CA VAL A 270 11.52 14.45 -7.67
C VAL A 270 12.69 15.01 -6.86
N LYS A 271 12.79 14.60 -5.60
CA LYS A 271 13.95 14.80 -4.72
C LYS A 271 14.64 13.46 -4.51
N ASN A 272 15.92 13.38 -4.86
CA ASN A 272 16.69 12.15 -4.75
C ASN A 272 17.22 11.95 -3.32
N PHE A 273 16.58 11.03 -2.59
CA PHE A 273 17.06 10.59 -1.29
C PHE A 273 18.19 9.56 -1.45
N GLY A 274 18.04 8.61 -2.37
CA GLY A 274 19.09 7.67 -2.76
C GLY A 274 19.33 6.51 -1.79
N PHE A 275 18.79 6.53 -0.57
CA PHE A 275 18.90 5.45 0.41
C PHE A 275 17.68 4.52 0.40
N GLU A 276 17.86 3.26 0.79
CA GLU A 276 16.76 2.27 0.90
C GLU A 276 15.84 2.52 2.09
N GLU A 277 16.38 3.03 3.21
CA GLU A 277 15.64 3.26 4.45
C GLU A 277 16.00 4.59 5.12
N ILE A 278 15.06 5.11 5.92
CA ILE A 278 15.27 6.27 6.77
C ILE A 278 15.89 5.79 8.09
N THR A 279 17.11 6.22 8.36
CA THR A 279 17.91 5.88 9.54
C THR A 279 18.32 7.16 10.27
N GLN A 280 18.79 7.04 11.51
CA GLN A 280 19.30 8.21 12.26
C GLN A 280 20.41 8.94 11.50
N TYR A 281 21.26 8.18 10.78
CA TYR A 281 22.37 8.73 10.00
C TYR A 281 21.91 9.65 8.85
N ASN A 282 20.81 9.33 8.18
CA ASN A 282 20.35 10.07 7.00
C ASN A 282 19.09 10.93 7.25
N TYR A 283 18.60 10.98 8.48
CA TYR A 283 17.35 11.63 8.85
C TYR A 283 17.37 13.15 8.61
N ASP A 284 18.46 13.83 8.95
CA ASP A 284 18.57 15.28 8.73
C ASP A 284 18.54 15.63 7.23
N TYR A 285 19.18 14.79 6.41
CA TYR A 285 19.13 14.93 4.96
C TYR A 285 17.72 14.66 4.41
N TYR A 286 17.04 13.62 4.91
CA TYR A 286 15.63 13.37 4.60
C TYR A 286 14.74 14.58 4.94
N LYS A 287 14.89 15.17 6.13
CA LYS A 287 14.16 16.38 6.53
C LYS A 287 14.43 17.56 5.60
N GLN A 288 15.67 17.76 5.19
CA GLN A 288 16.01 18.82 4.23
C GLN A 288 15.31 18.60 2.89
N LEU A 289 15.26 17.36 2.36
CA LEU A 289 14.55 17.08 1.12
C LEU A 289 13.03 17.28 1.26
N VAL A 290 12.46 16.95 2.42
CA VAL A 290 11.07 17.25 2.75
C VAL A 290 10.84 18.77 2.71
N ASP A 291 11.72 19.57 3.32
CA ASP A 291 11.63 21.03 3.30
C ASP A 291 11.67 21.60 1.88
N ASP A 292 12.58 21.08 1.05
CA ASP A 292 12.66 21.47 -0.35
C ASP A 292 11.38 21.13 -1.11
N LEU A 293 10.77 19.97 -0.82
CA LEU A 293 9.50 19.56 -1.45
C LEU A 293 8.31 20.40 -0.95
N VAL A 294 8.28 20.77 0.34
CA VAL A 294 7.29 21.71 0.89
C VAL A 294 7.36 23.05 0.16
N ASN A 295 8.56 23.56 -0.09
CA ASN A 295 8.75 24.80 -0.84
C ASN A 295 8.22 24.68 -2.28
N ASP A 296 8.56 23.59 -2.98
CA ASP A 296 8.10 23.36 -4.36
C ASP A 296 6.56 23.24 -4.43
N THR A 297 5.96 22.49 -3.53
CA THR A 297 4.48 22.33 -3.46
C THR A 297 3.78 23.65 -3.12
N THR A 298 4.36 24.45 -2.24
CA THR A 298 3.85 25.80 -1.91
C THR A 298 3.90 26.71 -3.12
N ILE A 299 5.00 26.69 -3.89
CA ILE A 299 5.13 27.45 -5.13
C ILE A 299 4.07 27.02 -6.15
N ILE A 300 3.88 25.71 -6.35
CA ILE A 300 2.83 25.18 -7.25
C ILE A 300 1.46 25.71 -6.83
N MET A 301 1.07 25.53 -5.57
CA MET A 301 -0.25 25.93 -5.10
C MET A 301 -0.50 27.44 -5.14
N ASN A 302 0.53 28.25 -4.90
CA ASN A 302 0.41 29.71 -4.99
C ASN A 302 0.28 30.19 -6.44
N ASN A 303 0.89 29.49 -7.40
CA ASN A 303 0.84 29.83 -8.82
C ASN A 303 -0.42 29.30 -9.51
N TYR A 304 -0.96 28.16 -9.07
CA TYR A 304 -2.09 27.47 -9.70
C TYR A 304 -3.26 27.37 -8.72
N GLN A 305 -4.21 28.31 -8.85
CA GLN A 305 -5.39 28.38 -7.99
C GLN A 305 -6.24 27.10 -8.02
N GLU A 306 -6.36 26.46 -9.19
CA GLU A 306 -7.10 25.21 -9.39
C GLU A 306 -6.57 24.07 -8.51
N ILE A 307 -5.24 23.89 -8.48
CA ILE A 307 -4.56 22.91 -7.62
C ILE A 307 -4.79 23.25 -6.15
N ASN A 308 -4.69 24.53 -5.77
CA ASN A 308 -4.91 24.95 -4.39
C ASN A 308 -6.37 24.80 -3.94
N GLN A 309 -7.34 24.99 -4.83
CA GLN A 309 -8.77 24.76 -4.58
C GLN A 309 -9.12 23.27 -4.52
N THR A 310 -8.40 22.43 -5.25
CA THR A 310 -8.56 20.97 -5.20
C THR A 310 -7.91 20.38 -3.95
N GLY A 311 -6.73 20.87 -3.56
CA GLY A 311 -6.02 20.46 -2.36
C GLY A 311 -4.91 19.44 -2.61
N MET A 312 -4.47 18.76 -1.54
CA MET A 312 -3.37 17.79 -1.61
C MET A 312 -3.60 16.54 -0.75
N PHE A 313 -2.89 15.48 -1.12
CA PHE A 313 -2.74 14.26 -0.33
C PHE A 313 -1.26 13.98 -0.11
N VAL A 314 -0.87 13.75 1.15
CA VAL A 314 0.51 13.48 1.55
C VAL A 314 0.58 12.07 2.16
N ASP A 315 1.27 11.15 1.47
CA ASP A 315 1.55 9.81 1.99
C ASP A 315 2.90 9.81 2.73
N THR A 316 2.96 9.12 3.87
CA THR A 316 4.13 9.10 4.75
C THR A 316 4.74 7.71 4.89
N SER A 317 6.05 7.67 5.15
CA SER A 317 6.68 6.45 5.66
C SER A 317 6.39 6.27 7.16
N THR A 318 6.35 5.02 7.61
CA THR A 318 6.30 4.71 9.04
C THR A 318 7.71 4.44 9.53
N PHE A 319 8.26 5.33 10.33
CA PHE A 319 9.50 5.10 11.06
C PHE A 319 9.42 5.71 12.46
N LYS A 320 10.10 5.06 13.39
CA LYS A 320 10.32 5.55 14.75
C LYS A 320 11.72 5.15 15.18
N PHE A 321 12.55 6.14 15.47
CA PHE A 321 13.87 5.86 16.02
C PHE A 321 13.72 5.41 17.47
N LYS A 322 14.52 4.43 17.87
CA LYS A 322 14.67 4.12 19.30
C LYS A 322 15.19 5.40 19.96
N GLN A 323 14.49 5.86 20.99
CA GLN A 323 15.04 6.89 21.85
C GLN A 323 16.19 6.24 22.61
N ASP A 324 17.38 6.84 22.56
CA ASP A 324 18.44 6.48 23.49
C ASP A 324 17.94 6.91 24.88
N ASP A 325 17.53 5.95 25.71
CA ASP A 325 17.24 6.23 27.11
C ASP A 325 18.49 6.90 27.71
N PRO A 326 18.41 8.17 28.13
CA PRO A 326 19.50 8.74 28.88
C PRO A 326 19.49 8.01 30.23
N ILE A 327 20.49 7.15 30.43
CA ILE A 327 20.85 6.38 31.64
C ILE A 327 20.40 4.90 31.63
N LYS A 328 21.21 4.05 30.99
CA LYS A 328 21.64 2.73 31.49
C LYS A 328 23.15 2.47 31.23
N GLU A 329 23.97 3.52 31.31
CA GLU A 329 25.44 3.42 31.30
C GLU A 329 26.08 3.68 32.68
N GLU A 330 25.32 3.56 33.76
CA GLU A 330 25.88 3.37 35.10
C GLU A 330 25.50 1.97 35.60
N ILE A 331 26.40 1.02 35.36
CA ILE A 331 26.83 -0.15 36.16
C ILE A 331 27.62 -1.03 35.18
N LYS A 332 28.81 -0.57 34.80
CA LYS A 332 29.89 -1.41 34.25
C LYS A 332 31.25 -0.84 34.69
N GLU A 333 31.39 -0.58 35.98
CA GLU A 333 32.71 -0.55 36.61
C GLU A 333 32.64 -1.32 37.92
N ASP A 334 33.74 -2.02 38.22
CA ASP A 334 34.04 -2.82 39.40
C ASP A 334 33.52 -4.28 39.45
N LEU A 335 34.08 -5.11 38.58
CA LEU A 335 34.57 -6.43 39.00
C LEU A 335 35.98 -6.67 38.43
N PRO A 336 37.00 -7.01 39.26
CA PRO A 336 38.38 -7.15 38.80
C PRO A 336 38.56 -8.35 37.87
N LYS A 337 39.33 -8.14 36.81
CA LYS A 337 39.91 -9.20 35.98
C LYS A 337 41.08 -9.82 36.76
N ASP A 338 40.97 -11.09 37.11
CA ASP A 338 42.14 -11.92 37.36
C ASP A 338 42.04 -13.18 36.50
N ASP A 339 43.15 -13.46 35.85
CA ASP A 339 43.45 -14.57 34.95
C ASP A 339 43.21 -15.93 35.61
N ILE A 340 42.91 -16.96 34.81
CA ILE A 340 43.59 -18.27 34.83
C ILE A 340 43.09 -19.14 33.67
N GLU A 341 44.06 -19.68 32.95
CA GLU A 341 43.96 -20.65 31.86
C GLU A 341 43.41 -22.03 32.30
N ASN A 342 42.90 -22.75 31.29
CA ASN A 342 42.62 -24.19 31.20
C ASN A 342 43.34 -25.10 32.21
N VAL A 343 42.63 -26.08 32.79
CA VAL A 343 43.04 -27.51 32.83
C VAL A 343 41.80 -28.38 33.12
N ASP A 344 41.54 -29.35 32.25
CA ASP A 344 40.66 -30.52 32.46
C ASP A 344 41.10 -31.32 33.70
N VAL A 345 40.16 -31.98 34.40
CA VAL A 345 40.22 -33.41 34.73
C VAL A 345 39.01 -33.80 35.59
N ALA A 346 38.39 -34.90 35.17
CA ALA A 346 37.32 -35.62 35.86
C ALA A 346 37.73 -36.11 37.26
N ILE A 347 36.74 -36.35 38.14
CA ILE A 347 36.49 -37.63 38.83
C ILE A 347 35.31 -37.45 39.80
N LYS A 348 34.22 -38.14 39.46
CA LYS A 348 33.34 -39.02 40.28
C LYS A 348 33.30 -38.94 41.82
N GLN A 349 32.07 -39.22 42.27
CA GLN A 349 31.66 -39.88 43.53
C GLN A 349 31.76 -39.01 44.79
N GLU A 350 30.89 -39.11 45.78
CA GLU A 350 29.64 -39.83 46.08
C GLU A 350 29.16 -39.16 47.39
N ASP A 351 27.86 -39.27 47.70
CA ASP A 351 27.31 -39.55 49.04
C ASP A 351 27.83 -38.72 50.24
N SER A 352 27.04 -38.16 51.14
CA SER A 352 25.69 -38.47 51.57
C SER A 352 25.42 -37.62 52.82
N GLU A 353 24.14 -37.38 53.05
CA GLU A 353 23.49 -37.51 54.37
C GLU A 353 23.58 -36.43 55.46
N THR A 354 22.41 -36.38 56.11
CA THR A 354 22.06 -35.86 57.44
C THR A 354 21.73 -34.36 57.51
N GLY A 355 20.58 -33.94 58.02
CA GLY A 355 19.52 -34.64 58.75
C GLY A 355 18.78 -33.67 59.68
N PHE A 356 17.57 -34.06 60.09
CA PHE A 356 16.72 -33.46 61.14
C PHE A 356 16.06 -32.11 60.84
N SER A 357 14.81 -31.82 61.23
CA SER A 357 13.66 -32.62 61.73
C SER A 357 12.53 -31.63 62.05
N ASN A 358 11.31 -32.08 61.80
CA ASN A 358 10.08 -31.83 62.56
C ASN A 358 9.34 -30.46 62.51
N ALA A 359 8.04 -30.63 62.28
CA ALA A 359 6.93 -29.68 62.14
C ALA A 359 6.49 -29.01 63.47
N PRO A 360 5.42 -28.19 63.47
CA PRO A 360 4.07 -28.76 63.59
C PRO A 360 2.95 -28.07 62.78
N GLU A 361 1.86 -28.83 62.64
CA GLU A 361 0.56 -28.54 62.01
C GLU A 361 -0.31 -27.55 62.79
N ILE A 362 -1.25 -26.88 62.10
CA ILE A 362 -2.59 -26.53 62.62
C ILE A 362 -3.63 -26.71 61.51
N SER A 363 -4.74 -27.36 61.86
CA SER A 363 -5.90 -27.72 61.04
C SER A 363 -6.87 -26.56 60.76
N ASN A 364 -7.77 -26.78 59.80
CA ASN A 364 -9.20 -26.58 60.05
C ASN A 364 -10.04 -27.47 59.13
N ASP A 365 -10.94 -28.20 59.78
CA ASP A 365 -11.92 -29.12 59.21
C ASP A 365 -13.09 -28.39 58.52
N LEU A 366 -13.91 -29.21 57.84
CA LEU A 366 -15.34 -29.07 57.53
C LEU A 366 -15.71 -28.41 56.19
N LEU A 367 -16.04 -29.25 55.21
CA LEU A 367 -17.45 -29.56 54.93
C LEU A 367 -17.58 -30.87 54.13
N LYS A 368 -18.59 -31.64 54.54
CA LYS A 368 -18.90 -33.01 54.14
C LYS A 368 -19.91 -33.04 52.99
N LYS A 369 -19.86 -34.16 52.24
CA LYS A 369 -20.98 -34.99 51.73
C LYS A 369 -21.86 -34.36 50.64
N GLU A 370 -22.31 -35.08 49.63
CA GLU A 370 -22.67 -36.50 49.47
C GLU A 370 -22.61 -36.80 47.95
N GLU A 371 -22.06 -37.94 47.50
CA GLU A 371 -22.81 -39.17 47.11
C GLU A 371 -23.75 -38.89 45.91
N ASP A 372 -23.81 -39.65 44.82
CA ASP A 372 -23.34 -41.00 44.50
C ASP A 372 -23.67 -41.24 43.00
N ASP A 373 -23.20 -42.38 42.48
CA ASP A 373 -23.82 -43.18 41.40
C ASP A 373 -23.63 -42.74 39.92
N ASP A 374 -23.33 -43.59 38.93
CA ASP A 374 -22.93 -45.00 38.90
C ASP A 374 -22.72 -45.40 37.39
N TYR A 375 -22.15 -46.59 37.15
CA TYR A 375 -22.15 -47.39 35.90
C TYR A 375 -21.23 -47.08 34.69
N ALA A 376 -20.02 -47.65 34.77
CA ALA A 376 -19.56 -48.82 33.98
C ALA A 376 -19.98 -49.03 32.50
N MET A 377 -19.01 -48.82 31.61
CA MET A 377 -18.27 -49.85 30.83
C MET A 377 -19.01 -50.96 30.04
N LYS A 378 -18.66 -51.04 28.73
CA LYS A 378 -18.40 -52.21 27.84
C LYS A 378 -19.19 -52.18 26.52
N SER A 379 -18.56 -51.98 25.35
CA SER A 379 -17.63 -52.84 24.58
C SER A 379 -18.30 -53.94 23.77
N SER A 380 -18.27 -53.80 22.43
CA SER A 380 -18.11 -54.84 21.40
C SER A 380 -18.30 -54.14 20.05
N GLY A 381 -17.52 -54.32 18.99
CA GLY A 381 -16.46 -55.25 18.65
C GLY A 381 -16.45 -55.40 17.12
N GLN A 382 -15.28 -55.72 16.55
CA GLN A 382 -14.98 -56.13 15.16
C GLN A 382 -14.49 -55.07 14.17
N GLU A 383 -13.21 -54.73 14.33
CA GLU A 383 -12.08 -55.11 13.45
C GLU A 383 -12.29 -55.21 11.93
N SER A 384 -11.50 -54.42 11.21
CA SER A 384 -10.76 -54.86 10.02
C SER A 384 -9.37 -54.21 10.02
N GLU A 385 -8.34 -55.04 10.04
CA GLU A 385 -6.90 -54.74 10.01
C GLU A 385 -6.45 -54.27 8.61
N TYR A 386 -5.58 -53.26 8.56
CA TYR A 386 -4.44 -53.16 7.64
C TYR A 386 -3.34 -52.36 8.37
N GLU A 387 -2.16 -52.99 8.50
CA GLU A 387 -0.93 -52.42 9.06
C GLU A 387 -0.27 -51.46 8.05
N ASP A 388 0.40 -50.41 8.55
CA ASP A 388 1.78 -50.03 8.17
C ASP A 388 2.22 -48.75 8.95
N ASP A 389 2.96 -49.00 10.03
CA ASP A 389 4.16 -48.35 10.58
C ASP A 389 4.42 -46.81 10.54
N GLU A 390 4.67 -46.31 11.77
CA GLU A 390 5.58 -45.24 12.23
C GLU A 390 5.21 -43.74 12.05
N GLU A 391 4.55 -43.17 13.08
CA GLU A 391 4.62 -41.75 13.44
C GLU A 391 5.11 -41.59 14.90
N ASP A 392 6.23 -40.89 15.09
CA ASP A 392 6.75 -40.46 16.40
C ASP A 392 6.01 -39.21 16.92
N GLU A 393 5.70 -39.27 18.21
CA GLU A 393 4.96 -38.32 19.03
C GLU A 393 5.59 -36.91 19.11
N TYR A 394 4.76 -35.87 19.01
CA TYR A 394 5.06 -34.54 19.58
C TYR A 394 3.91 -34.07 20.47
N GLU A 395 4.14 -34.07 21.79
CA GLU A 395 3.20 -33.60 22.81
C GLU A 395 2.95 -32.07 22.73
N PRO A 396 1.69 -31.60 22.83
CA PRO A 396 1.41 -30.18 23.00
C PRO A 396 1.52 -29.76 24.47
N LYS A 397 2.42 -28.80 24.77
CA LYS A 397 2.51 -28.15 26.08
C LYS A 397 1.22 -27.37 26.38
N ARG A 398 0.58 -27.71 27.51
CA ARG A 398 -0.54 -26.96 28.11
C ARG A 398 -0.14 -25.52 28.45
N SER A 399 -0.95 -24.56 28.00
CA SER A 399 -0.91 -23.16 28.40
C SER A 399 -1.44 -22.97 29.82
N GLU A 400 -0.70 -22.25 30.66
CA GLU A 400 -1.15 -21.80 31.98
C GLU A 400 -2.15 -20.63 31.85
N PRO A 401 -3.13 -20.50 32.76
CA PRO A 401 -4.13 -19.43 32.71
C PRO A 401 -3.53 -18.10 33.18
N LEU A 402 -3.67 -17.07 32.37
CA LEU A 402 -3.29 -15.69 32.71
C LEU A 402 -4.25 -15.12 33.75
N VAL A 403 -3.70 -14.69 34.88
CA VAL A 403 -4.40 -13.93 35.92
C VAL A 403 -4.55 -12.48 35.46
N GLU A 404 -5.80 -12.02 35.33
CA GLU A 404 -6.14 -10.61 35.11
C GLU A 404 -5.67 -9.76 36.30
N ASN A 405 -4.73 -8.86 36.05
CA ASN A 405 -4.43 -7.75 36.96
C ASN A 405 -5.06 -6.48 36.39
N ASP A 406 -6.27 -6.18 36.86
CA ASP A 406 -6.89 -4.87 36.75
C ASP A 406 -6.10 -3.86 37.59
N ASN A 407 -5.25 -3.07 36.93
CA ASN A 407 -4.70 -1.83 37.49
C ASN A 407 -5.05 -0.67 36.55
N SER A 408 -6.15 0.01 36.87
CA SER A 408 -6.51 1.28 36.26
C SER A 408 -5.79 2.45 36.96
N ASN A 409 -5.46 3.46 36.15
CA ASN A 409 -4.89 4.79 36.47
C ASN A 409 -3.36 4.96 36.42
N THR A 410 -2.84 4.92 35.20
CA THR A 410 -1.98 6.00 34.69
C THR A 410 -2.54 6.47 33.35
N ASN A 411 -2.72 7.78 33.15
CA ASN A 411 -3.04 8.40 31.86
C ASN A 411 -1.81 8.34 30.93
N GLU A 412 -1.25 7.15 30.73
CA GLU A 412 -0.21 6.97 29.72
C GLU A 412 -0.91 6.74 28.38
N LEU A 413 -0.80 7.76 27.53
CA LEU A 413 -1.21 7.67 26.14
C LEU A 413 -0.47 6.51 25.50
N ILE A 414 -1.17 5.75 24.65
CA ILE A 414 -0.56 4.62 23.95
C ILE A 414 0.64 5.07 23.12
N GLU A 415 1.67 4.23 23.08
CA GLU A 415 2.85 4.49 22.28
C GLU A 415 2.52 4.35 20.78
N LEU A 416 2.67 5.43 20.03
CA LEU A 416 2.44 5.43 18.58
C LEU A 416 3.63 4.82 17.82
N PRO A 417 3.40 4.12 16.68
CA PRO A 417 4.44 3.39 15.95
C PRO A 417 5.28 4.27 14.99
N TYR A 418 5.06 5.58 15.00
CA TYR A 418 5.80 6.57 14.23
C TYR A 418 6.25 7.73 15.11
N ASP A 419 7.19 8.53 14.60
CA ASP A 419 7.62 9.78 15.23
C ASP A 419 6.52 10.85 15.15
N VAL A 420 5.83 11.08 16.28
CA VAL A 420 4.73 12.04 16.39
C VAL A 420 5.19 13.49 16.19
N ASN A 421 6.44 13.81 16.59
CA ASN A 421 6.98 15.15 16.40
C ASN A 421 7.21 15.43 14.92
N PHE A 422 7.71 14.43 14.19
CA PHE A 422 7.82 14.49 12.74
C PHE A 422 6.44 14.66 12.09
N ILE A 423 5.42 13.89 12.49
CA ILE A 423 4.06 14.04 11.96
C ILE A 423 3.52 15.46 12.22
N ASN A 424 3.74 16.04 13.39
CA ASN A 424 3.32 17.40 13.67
C ASN A 424 4.07 18.43 12.82
N GLU A 425 5.38 18.26 12.64
CA GLU A 425 6.21 19.10 11.79
C GLU A 425 5.72 19.08 10.32
N ILE A 426 5.42 17.90 9.78
CA ILE A 426 4.83 17.75 8.43
C ILE A 426 3.45 18.38 8.36
N ALA A 427 2.60 18.15 9.37
CA ALA A 427 1.26 18.70 9.42
C ALA A 427 1.28 20.25 9.39
N ASP A 428 2.20 20.87 10.14
CA ASP A 428 2.37 22.31 10.14
C ASP A 428 2.95 22.83 8.81
N LYS A 429 4.00 22.18 8.26
CA LYS A 429 4.68 22.60 7.02
C LYS A 429 3.78 22.53 5.78
N PHE A 430 3.01 21.46 5.62
CA PHE A 430 2.04 21.33 4.53
C PHE A 430 0.69 22.00 4.83
N GLU A 431 0.54 22.56 6.04
CA GLU A 431 -0.69 23.17 6.55
C GLU A 431 -1.91 22.22 6.41
N ILE A 432 -1.70 20.99 6.90
CA ILE A 432 -2.66 19.88 6.88
C ILE A 432 -3.87 20.21 7.75
N ASP A 433 -5.06 19.85 7.25
CA ASP A 433 -6.32 20.01 7.98
C ASP A 433 -7.10 18.71 8.17
N HIS A 434 -6.72 17.62 7.49
CA HIS A 434 -7.30 16.28 7.65
C HIS A 434 -6.17 15.25 7.80
N ILE A 435 -6.24 14.38 8.81
CA ILE A 435 -5.30 13.28 9.03
C ILE A 435 -6.09 11.97 9.01
N PHE A 436 -5.76 11.09 8.07
CA PHE A 436 -6.27 9.72 8.03
C PHE A 436 -5.26 8.83 8.73
N ASP A 437 -5.66 8.27 9.86
CA ASP A 437 -4.80 7.48 10.72
C ASP A 437 -5.16 5.98 10.65
N ILE A 438 -4.38 5.20 9.90
CA ILE A 438 -4.65 3.78 9.71
C ILE A 438 -3.96 2.96 10.80
N CYS A 439 -4.78 2.21 11.53
CA CYS A 439 -4.41 1.54 12.77
C CYS A 439 -4.47 0.03 12.58
N ASN A 440 -3.39 -0.70 12.89
CA ASN A 440 -3.49 -2.13 13.08
C ASN A 440 -4.09 -2.42 14.46
N VAL A 441 -5.18 -3.19 14.48
CA VAL A 441 -5.98 -3.50 15.67
C VAL A 441 -5.79 -4.96 16.13
N ASP A 442 -4.90 -5.70 15.49
CA ASP A 442 -4.60 -7.11 15.80
C ASP A 442 -4.27 -7.29 17.30
N GLY A 443 -5.02 -8.14 17.99
CA GLY A 443 -4.78 -8.51 19.38
C GLY A 443 -5.27 -7.53 20.46
N GLN A 444 -6.04 -6.50 20.10
CA GLN A 444 -6.58 -5.52 21.06
C GLN A 444 -7.98 -5.93 21.56
N SER A 445 -8.20 -5.92 22.88
CA SER A 445 -9.45 -6.39 23.53
C SER A 445 -10.66 -5.47 23.30
N SER A 446 -10.46 -4.20 22.94
CA SER A 446 -11.53 -3.27 22.54
C SER A 446 -11.03 -2.28 21.49
N ILE A 447 -11.47 -2.48 20.23
CA ILE A 447 -11.11 -1.65 19.09
C ILE A 447 -11.43 -0.17 19.31
N ASN A 448 -12.61 0.13 19.89
CA ASN A 448 -13.07 1.50 20.10
C ASN A 448 -12.21 2.26 21.11
N ASN A 449 -11.79 1.59 22.19
CA ASN A 449 -10.92 2.21 23.20
C ASN A 449 -9.55 2.50 22.60
N TYR A 450 -8.98 1.52 21.89
CA TYR A 450 -7.70 1.66 21.21
C TYR A 450 -7.69 2.83 20.22
N LEU A 451 -8.67 2.90 19.32
CA LEU A 451 -8.78 4.01 18.35
C LEU A 451 -8.97 5.36 19.07
N SER A 452 -9.81 5.42 20.11
CA SER A 452 -10.00 6.64 20.91
C SER A 452 -8.68 7.11 21.55
N ASP A 453 -7.93 6.22 22.17
CA ASP A 453 -6.68 6.58 22.84
C ASP A 453 -5.59 6.98 21.84
N ARG A 454 -5.61 6.37 20.65
CA ARG A 454 -4.76 6.76 19.52
C ARG A 454 -5.07 8.17 19.02
N VAL A 455 -6.34 8.51 18.87
CA VAL A 455 -6.79 9.86 18.53
C VAL A 455 -6.39 10.86 19.63
N LYS A 456 -6.57 10.52 20.92
CA LYS A 456 -6.13 11.38 22.03
C LYS A 456 -4.61 11.61 22.00
N ALA A 457 -3.83 10.56 21.74
CA ALA A 457 -2.38 10.64 21.67
C ALA A 457 -1.94 11.59 20.56
N LEU A 458 -2.50 11.44 19.36
CA LEU A 458 -2.16 12.30 18.24
C LEU A 458 -2.67 13.74 18.42
N SER A 459 -3.88 13.92 18.92
CA SER A 459 -4.49 15.24 19.20
C SER A 459 -3.74 16.02 20.28
N SER A 460 -2.99 15.33 21.14
CA SER A 460 -2.16 16.00 22.17
C SER A 460 -1.03 16.82 21.56
N VAL A 461 -0.56 16.43 20.36
CA VAL A 461 0.53 17.09 19.63
C VAL A 461 -0.02 17.90 18.46
N VAL A 462 -0.85 17.28 17.61
CA VAL A 462 -1.40 17.90 16.40
C VAL A 462 -2.71 18.62 16.71
N LYS A 463 -2.70 19.95 16.71
CA LYS A 463 -3.85 20.77 17.14
C LYS A 463 -4.74 21.28 16.00
N ARG A 464 -4.26 21.21 14.75
CA ARG A 464 -4.84 21.95 13.61
C ARG A 464 -5.55 21.08 12.57
N ALA A 465 -5.67 19.78 12.80
CA ALA A 465 -6.25 18.84 11.86
C ALA A 465 -7.36 17.98 12.47
N PHE A 466 -8.36 17.64 11.67
CA PHE A 466 -9.33 16.59 12.00
C PHE A 466 -8.66 15.22 11.84
N ILE A 467 -8.79 14.36 12.84
CA ILE A 467 -8.18 13.02 12.83
C ILE A 467 -9.28 11.98 12.59
N TYR A 468 -9.07 11.15 11.58
CA TYR A 468 -9.95 10.08 11.14
C TYR A 468 -9.26 8.74 11.38
N PRO A 469 -9.52 8.07 12.52
CA PRO A 469 -8.98 6.73 12.76
C PRO A 469 -9.67 5.72 11.84
N ILE A 470 -8.89 4.91 11.14
CA ILE A 470 -9.34 3.84 10.25
C ILE A 470 -8.75 2.52 10.76
N ALA A 471 -9.59 1.55 11.07
CA ALA A 471 -9.12 0.23 11.48
C ALA A 471 -8.75 -0.60 10.25
N GLN A 472 -7.54 -1.18 10.26
CA GLN A 472 -7.11 -2.09 9.19
C GLN A 472 -7.97 -3.36 9.19
N ASN A 473 -8.37 -3.81 8.00
CA ASN A 473 -9.07 -5.07 7.85
C ASN A 473 -8.12 -6.27 8.02
N GLN A 474 -8.51 -7.24 8.85
CA GLN A 474 -7.74 -8.46 9.18
C GLN A 474 -7.55 -9.40 7.98
N SER A 475 -8.38 -9.30 6.95
CA SER A 475 -8.24 -10.05 5.69
C SER A 475 -6.95 -9.70 4.94
N ILE A 476 -6.38 -8.52 5.22
CA ILE A 476 -5.08 -8.07 4.77
C ILE A 476 -4.06 -8.43 5.85
N SER A 477 -3.72 -9.72 5.98
CA SER A 477 -2.75 -10.12 7.02
C SER A 477 -1.44 -9.35 6.85
N SER A 478 -1.00 -8.69 7.91
CA SER A 478 0.24 -7.89 7.98
C SER A 478 1.50 -8.73 7.72
N LEU A 479 1.40 -10.06 7.89
CA LEU A 479 2.40 -11.07 7.53
C LEU A 479 2.69 -11.14 6.01
N SER A 480 1.79 -10.62 5.15
CA SER A 480 1.88 -10.72 3.68
C SER A 480 2.76 -9.65 3.00
N LEU A 481 3.34 -8.71 3.74
CA LEU A 481 4.18 -7.62 3.20
C LEU A 481 5.62 -7.70 3.71
N SER A 482 6.23 -8.87 3.53
CA SER A 482 7.66 -9.11 3.82
C SER A 482 8.57 -8.16 3.03
N ASP A 483 9.82 -7.97 3.47
CA ASP A 483 10.79 -7.16 2.71
C ASP A 483 11.01 -7.71 1.29
N THR A 484 10.74 -9.00 1.05
CA THR A 484 10.69 -9.60 -0.29
C THR A 484 9.66 -8.93 -1.20
N TYR A 485 8.46 -8.68 -0.67
CA TYR A 485 7.40 -8.01 -1.43
C TYR A 485 7.80 -6.58 -1.78
N LYS A 486 8.34 -5.83 -0.81
CA LYS A 486 8.83 -4.47 -1.04
C LYS A 486 9.87 -4.43 -2.15
N ARG A 487 10.83 -5.36 -2.14
CA ARG A 487 11.86 -5.47 -3.18
C ARG A 487 11.27 -5.81 -4.54
N PHE A 488 10.21 -6.62 -4.59
CA PHE A 488 9.51 -6.91 -5.84
C PHE A 488 8.83 -5.66 -6.40
N ALA A 489 8.10 -4.90 -5.56
CA ALA A 489 7.49 -3.64 -5.94
C ALA A 489 8.54 -2.61 -6.42
N GLN A 490 9.68 -2.51 -5.72
CA GLN A 490 10.80 -1.65 -6.12
C GLN A 490 11.40 -2.07 -7.47
N ARG A 491 11.62 -3.38 -7.68
CA ARG A 491 12.08 -3.93 -8.97
C ARG A 491 11.09 -3.60 -10.09
N ALA A 492 9.79 -3.70 -9.82
CA ALA A 492 8.74 -3.37 -10.78
C ALA A 492 8.73 -1.86 -11.11
N ALA A 493 8.89 -0.99 -10.12
CA ALA A 493 8.99 0.45 -10.33
C ALA A 493 10.23 0.83 -11.16
N ILE A 494 11.38 0.20 -10.88
CA ILE A 494 12.60 0.42 -11.68
C ILE A 494 12.40 -0.04 -13.12
N ARG A 495 11.79 -1.22 -13.32
CA ARG A 495 11.45 -1.71 -14.64
C ARG A 495 10.51 -0.75 -15.37
N ALA A 496 9.46 -0.28 -14.68
CA ALA A 496 8.44 0.60 -15.24
C ALA A 496 9.04 1.92 -15.76
N TYR A 497 10.01 2.48 -15.04
CA TYR A 497 10.70 3.70 -15.45
C TYR A 497 11.43 3.57 -16.80
N PHE A 498 12.10 2.44 -17.07
CA PHE A 498 12.86 2.25 -18.31
C PHE A 498 12.05 1.64 -19.45
N TYR A 499 11.13 0.71 -19.13
CA TYR A 499 10.47 -0.17 -20.09
C TYR A 499 8.96 0.03 -20.17
N GLY A 500 8.39 0.94 -19.38
CA GLY A 500 6.94 1.14 -19.27
C GLY A 500 6.32 0.29 -18.17
N GLY A 501 5.29 0.83 -17.52
CA GLY A 501 4.61 0.22 -16.39
C GLY A 501 3.57 -0.82 -16.79
N THR A 502 3.11 -0.79 -18.04
CA THR A 502 2.08 -1.70 -18.55
C THR A 502 2.56 -2.45 -19.80
N PRO A 503 2.04 -3.66 -20.08
CA PRO A 503 2.35 -4.37 -21.32
C PRO A 503 1.85 -3.64 -22.58
N LYS A 504 0.80 -2.83 -22.42
CA LYS A 504 0.19 -2.04 -23.49
C LYS A 504 1.09 -0.88 -23.91
N PHE A 505 1.90 -0.36 -22.98
CA PHE A 505 2.78 0.78 -23.19
C PHE A 505 4.22 0.38 -22.88
N THR A 506 4.91 -0.12 -23.91
CA THR A 506 6.30 -0.51 -23.80
C THR A 506 7.21 0.65 -24.23
N LEU A 507 8.19 0.95 -23.38
CA LEU A 507 9.23 1.93 -23.67
C LEU A 507 10.49 1.21 -24.17
N SER A 508 11.24 1.91 -25.00
CA SER A 508 12.48 1.41 -25.60
C SER A 508 13.67 2.21 -25.06
N PRO A 509 14.24 1.81 -23.92
CA PRO A 509 15.41 2.48 -23.39
C PRO A 509 16.62 2.23 -24.31
N TYR A 510 17.62 3.10 -24.21
CA TYR A 510 18.78 3.08 -25.09
C TYR A 510 20.05 2.73 -24.30
N THR A 511 20.89 1.88 -24.86
CA THR A 511 22.18 1.58 -24.25
C THR A 511 23.29 2.44 -24.83
N VAL A 512 23.95 3.22 -23.98
CA VAL A 512 25.13 4.02 -24.31
C VAL A 512 26.39 3.42 -23.67
N THR A 513 27.54 3.56 -24.32
CA THR A 513 28.84 3.16 -23.76
C THR A 513 29.72 4.40 -23.62
N VAL A 514 30.21 4.66 -22.42
CA VAL A 514 30.99 5.84 -22.07
C VAL A 514 32.33 5.45 -21.44
N ARG A 515 33.35 6.32 -21.52
CA ARG A 515 34.62 6.09 -20.81
C ARG A 515 34.52 6.58 -19.38
N TYR A 516 35.38 6.05 -18.51
CA TYR A 516 35.43 6.45 -17.09
C TYR A 516 35.72 7.95 -16.94
N GLU A 517 36.57 8.50 -17.80
CA GLU A 517 36.96 9.92 -17.80
C GLU A 517 35.83 10.88 -18.22
N ASP A 518 34.79 10.37 -18.91
CA ASP A 518 33.69 11.19 -19.41
C ASP A 518 32.55 11.32 -18.38
N VAL A 519 32.57 10.54 -17.30
CA VAL A 519 31.53 10.52 -16.25
C VAL A 519 32.03 11.04 -14.91
N HIS A 520 31.15 11.72 -14.18
CA HIS A 520 31.45 12.29 -12.87
C HIS A 520 30.43 11.76 -11.87
N ILE A 521 30.81 10.68 -11.19
CA ILE A 521 29.92 9.96 -10.28
C ILE A 521 30.33 10.25 -8.84
N PHE A 522 29.34 10.57 -8.03
CA PHE A 522 29.44 10.83 -6.61
C PHE A 522 28.64 9.79 -5.82
N THR A 523 29.02 9.57 -4.57
CA THR A 523 28.26 8.78 -3.60
C THR A 523 28.08 9.60 -2.33
N HIS A 524 27.06 9.29 -1.54
CA HIS A 524 26.92 9.87 -0.20
C HIS A 524 28.16 9.57 0.65
N ASN A 525 28.64 10.59 1.38
CA ASN A 525 29.80 10.48 2.27
C ASN A 525 29.45 9.61 3.49
N PRO A 526 30.05 8.42 3.69
CA PRO A 526 29.68 7.51 4.79
C PRO A 526 29.83 8.10 6.19
N GLU A 527 30.68 9.11 6.38
CA GLU A 527 30.92 9.75 7.68
C GLU A 527 29.89 10.85 7.99
N LYS A 528 29.24 11.41 6.96
CA LYS A 528 28.34 12.55 7.10
C LYS A 528 27.29 12.55 5.99
N CYS A 529 26.04 12.24 6.34
CA CYS A 529 24.93 12.39 5.40
C CYS A 529 24.72 13.86 5.01
N GLY A 530 24.22 14.09 3.79
CA GLY A 530 24.13 15.44 3.21
C GLY A 530 25.45 15.99 2.65
N ASP A 531 26.45 15.13 2.47
CA ASP A 531 27.69 15.44 1.74
C ASP A 531 27.98 14.35 0.69
N LEU A 532 28.79 14.69 -0.33
CA LEU A 532 29.11 13.81 -1.45
C LEU A 532 30.62 13.62 -1.61
N ILE A 533 31.03 12.38 -1.87
CA ILE A 533 32.40 12.03 -2.25
C ILE A 533 32.41 11.60 -3.71
N LYS A 534 33.35 12.14 -4.49
CA LYS A 534 33.57 11.69 -5.87
C LYS A 534 34.18 10.29 -5.88
N ILE A 535 33.63 9.40 -6.68
CA ILE A 535 34.19 8.06 -6.90
C ILE A 535 35.37 8.20 -7.88
N GLU A 536 36.60 8.13 -7.38
CA GLU A 536 37.81 8.20 -8.20
C GLU A 536 38.16 6.84 -8.83
N ASN A 537 38.02 5.76 -8.07
CA ASN A 537 38.33 4.40 -8.51
C ASN A 537 37.05 3.67 -8.86
N ILE A 538 36.65 3.76 -10.13
CA ILE A 538 35.48 3.04 -10.64
C ILE A 538 35.81 1.56 -10.76
N THR A 539 35.12 0.72 -9.97
CA THR A 539 35.19 -0.73 -10.08
C THR A 539 33.83 -1.34 -10.36
N LYS A 540 33.83 -2.60 -10.80
CA LYS A 540 32.63 -3.38 -11.09
C LYS A 540 31.76 -3.56 -9.83
N GLU A 541 32.39 -3.77 -8.69
CA GLU A 541 31.72 -4.03 -7.40
C GLU A 541 30.92 -2.81 -6.92
N ILE A 542 31.43 -1.61 -7.22
CA ILE A 542 30.82 -0.35 -6.81
C ILE A 542 29.64 0.00 -7.71
N LEU A 543 29.85 0.04 -9.04
CA LEU A 543 28.88 0.63 -9.96
C LEU A 543 27.97 -0.37 -10.66
N GLN A 544 28.39 -1.62 -10.83
CA GLN A 544 27.61 -2.52 -11.68
C GLN A 544 26.21 -2.76 -11.10
N TYR A 545 25.22 -2.66 -11.97
CA TYR A 545 23.79 -2.72 -11.67
C TYR A 545 23.28 -1.57 -10.80
N GLY A 546 24.12 -0.58 -10.49
CA GLY A 546 23.72 0.59 -9.72
C GLY A 546 22.86 1.56 -10.53
N ILE A 547 21.88 2.14 -9.86
CA ILE A 547 21.08 3.25 -10.38
C ILE A 547 21.79 4.57 -10.06
N LEU A 548 21.98 5.40 -11.08
CA LEU A 548 22.57 6.72 -10.99
C LEU A 548 21.50 7.79 -11.20
N ALA A 549 21.37 8.72 -10.25
CA ALA A 549 20.60 9.94 -10.43
C ALA A 549 21.41 10.95 -11.25
N VAL A 550 20.90 11.36 -12.41
CA VAL A 550 21.51 12.39 -13.25
C VAL A 550 21.02 13.75 -12.78
N THR A 551 21.91 14.52 -12.15
CA THR A 551 21.54 15.82 -11.58
C THR A 551 21.49 16.92 -12.65
N ASN A 552 20.90 18.07 -12.33
CA ASN A 552 20.95 19.24 -13.20
C ASN A 552 22.29 20.01 -13.11
N SER A 553 23.16 19.63 -12.17
CA SER A 553 24.49 20.25 -11.97
C SER A 553 25.49 19.88 -13.07
N ASP A 554 26.34 20.83 -13.47
CA ASP A 554 27.40 20.64 -14.47
C ASP A 554 28.49 19.69 -13.93
N ASN A 555 29.14 18.92 -14.81
CA ASN A 555 30.19 17.97 -14.45
C ASN A 555 31.45 18.63 -13.85
N LYS A 556 31.61 19.95 -14.03
CA LYS A 556 32.69 20.75 -13.44
C LYS A 556 32.40 21.22 -12.02
N GLU A 557 31.16 21.14 -11.56
CA GLU A 557 30.82 21.53 -10.19
C GLU A 557 31.53 20.59 -9.20
N LYS A 558 32.12 21.17 -8.17
CA LYS A 558 32.84 20.46 -7.12
C LYS A 558 32.21 20.63 -5.75
N ASP A 559 31.34 21.61 -5.61
CA ASP A 559 30.60 21.87 -4.38
C ASP A 559 29.52 20.79 -4.21
N SER A 560 29.74 19.89 -3.26
CA SER A 560 28.85 18.76 -2.96
C SER A 560 27.44 19.23 -2.61
N ASN A 561 27.30 20.33 -1.88
CA ASN A 561 26.00 20.87 -1.49
C ASN A 561 25.19 21.34 -2.70
N LYS A 562 25.84 22.00 -3.67
CA LYS A 562 25.16 22.43 -4.91
C LYS A 562 24.73 21.26 -5.77
N ILE A 563 25.52 20.19 -5.79
CA ILE A 563 25.17 18.97 -6.54
C ILE A 563 23.96 18.30 -5.87
N LEU A 564 23.97 18.14 -4.54
CA LEU A 564 22.86 17.54 -3.77
C LEU A 564 21.56 18.34 -3.90
N GLN A 565 21.63 19.66 -3.83
CA GLN A 565 20.46 20.54 -3.92
C GLN A 565 19.97 20.73 -5.36
N SER A 566 20.75 20.30 -6.36
CA SER A 566 20.32 20.41 -7.75
C SER A 566 19.23 19.37 -8.04
N GLY A 567 18.18 19.80 -8.76
CA GLY A 567 17.12 18.89 -9.19
C GLY A 567 17.64 17.74 -10.05
N VAL A 568 16.88 16.65 -10.12
CA VAL A 568 17.22 15.47 -10.91
C VAL A 568 16.56 15.55 -12.28
N LEU A 569 17.35 15.34 -13.34
CA LEU A 569 16.87 15.26 -14.72
C LEU A 569 16.23 13.90 -15.03
N GLY A 570 16.72 12.86 -14.36
CA GLY A 570 16.27 11.49 -14.50
C GLY A 570 17.31 10.52 -13.97
N TYR A 571 17.12 9.24 -14.26
CA TYR A 571 17.96 8.17 -13.78
C TYR A 571 18.49 7.31 -14.92
N VAL A 572 19.67 6.74 -14.72
CA VAL A 572 20.30 5.79 -15.64
C VAL A 572 20.79 4.55 -14.87
N LEU A 573 20.85 3.40 -15.54
CA LEU A 573 21.27 2.14 -14.94
C LEU A 573 22.62 1.70 -15.52
N VAL A 574 23.58 1.35 -14.65
CA VAL A 574 24.84 0.77 -15.10
C VAL A 574 24.68 -0.74 -15.36
N LEU A 575 24.74 -1.16 -16.62
CA LEU A 575 24.60 -2.58 -16.99
C LEU A 575 25.91 -3.35 -16.79
N SER A 576 27.04 -2.75 -17.20
CA SER A 576 28.34 -3.38 -17.04
C SER A 576 29.47 -2.36 -16.93
N VAL A 577 30.50 -2.75 -16.19
CA VAL A 577 31.72 -1.99 -15.96
C VAL A 577 32.86 -2.83 -16.52
N ILE A 578 33.55 -2.31 -17.52
CA ILE A 578 34.66 -2.98 -18.21
C ILE A 578 35.94 -2.27 -17.81
N ASP A 579 36.76 -2.95 -17.01
CA ASP A 579 38.09 -2.50 -16.63
C ASP A 579 39.14 -3.45 -17.24
N ALA A 580 39.60 -3.12 -18.44
CA ALA A 580 40.69 -3.81 -19.11
C ALA A 580 41.82 -2.81 -19.39
N ALA A 581 43.06 -3.29 -19.43
CA ALA A 581 44.27 -2.45 -19.53
C ALA A 581 44.26 -1.38 -20.65
N ASN A 582 43.45 -1.55 -21.70
CA ASN A 582 43.30 -0.59 -22.80
C ASN A 582 41.84 -0.12 -23.04
N LYS A 583 40.89 -0.49 -22.18
CA LYS A 583 39.45 -0.17 -22.32
C LYS A 583 38.81 -0.05 -20.94
N GLN A 584 38.64 1.19 -20.50
CA GLN A 584 37.88 1.56 -19.29
C GLN A 584 36.54 2.15 -19.72
N LEU A 585 35.52 1.30 -19.79
CA LEU A 585 34.22 1.61 -20.36
C LEU A 585 33.08 1.21 -19.43
N ILE A 586 32.02 2.02 -19.41
CA ILE A 586 30.78 1.74 -18.69
C ILE A 586 29.66 1.65 -19.71
N LYS A 587 28.91 0.56 -19.67
CA LYS A 587 27.69 0.36 -20.46
C LYS A 587 26.50 0.79 -19.59
N ILE A 588 25.77 1.80 -20.04
CA ILE A 588 24.70 2.46 -19.28
C ILE A 588 23.40 2.35 -20.08
N LEU A 589 22.32 1.95 -19.42
CA LEU A 589 20.96 2.04 -19.92
C LEU A 589 20.40 3.43 -19.59
N SER A 590 20.01 4.15 -20.62
CA SER A 590 19.40 5.48 -20.57
C SER A 590 17.91 5.37 -20.94
N PRO A 591 17.01 6.12 -20.27
CA PRO A 591 15.59 6.14 -20.63
C PRO A 591 15.36 6.85 -21.99
N THR A 592 16.30 7.67 -22.43
CA THR A 592 16.22 8.42 -23.69
C THR A 592 17.37 8.07 -24.62
N MET A 593 17.12 8.16 -25.93
CA MET A 593 18.13 7.94 -26.95
C MET A 593 19.12 9.10 -27.01
N GLY A 594 20.39 8.77 -27.30
CA GLY A 594 21.44 9.75 -27.56
C GLY A 594 22.63 9.63 -26.62
N ASP A 595 23.46 10.67 -26.61
CA ASP A 595 24.61 10.77 -25.73
C ASP A 595 24.17 11.05 -24.29
N LEU A 596 24.94 10.53 -23.34
CA LEU A 596 24.70 10.78 -21.93
C LEU A 596 24.90 12.28 -21.60
N PRO A 597 24.00 12.92 -20.84
CA PRO A 597 24.17 14.31 -20.43
C PRO A 597 25.49 14.53 -19.68
N LYS A 598 26.21 15.61 -20.01
CA LYS A 598 27.45 16.02 -19.31
C LYS A 598 27.12 16.67 -17.96
N LYS A 599 26.64 15.86 -17.03
CA LYS A 599 26.14 16.28 -15.72
C LYS A 599 26.80 15.47 -14.61
N ALA A 600 26.79 16.02 -13.40
CA ALA A 600 27.17 15.27 -12.20
C ALA A 600 26.10 14.20 -11.91
N MET A 601 26.53 13.01 -11.51
CA MET A 601 25.66 11.87 -11.21
C MET A 601 25.87 11.40 -9.78
N ILE A 602 24.80 10.97 -9.12
CA ILE A 602 24.84 10.45 -7.75
C ILE A 602 24.45 8.97 -7.79
N LEU A 603 25.32 8.10 -7.28
CA LEU A 603 25.04 6.68 -7.07
C LEU A 603 24.04 6.52 -5.93
N THR A 604 22.97 5.79 -6.19
CA THR A 604 21.97 5.39 -5.19
C THR A 604 22.30 4.01 -4.61
N GLU A 605 21.66 3.65 -3.50
CA GLU A 605 21.76 2.30 -2.92
C GLU A 605 21.00 1.23 -3.74
N TYR A 606 20.10 1.66 -4.63
CA TYR A 606 19.28 0.76 -5.43
C TYR A 606 20.09 0.11 -6.56
N LYS A 607 19.92 -1.20 -6.68
CA LYS A 607 20.46 -2.00 -7.77
C LYS A 607 19.38 -2.70 -8.57
N TYR A 608 19.61 -2.84 -9.87
CA TYR A 608 18.72 -3.54 -10.78
C TYR A 608 19.49 -4.43 -11.75
N TYR A 609 19.18 -5.72 -11.69
CA TYR A 609 19.64 -6.71 -12.64
C TYR A 609 18.47 -7.13 -13.52
N GLU A 610 18.62 -7.02 -14.83
CA GLU A 610 17.56 -7.39 -15.79
C GLU A 610 17.15 -8.86 -15.68
#